data_AF-A0A8U0NKP7-F1
#
_entry.id   AF-A0A8U0NKP7-F1
#
_cell.length_a   1.000
_cell.length_b   1.000
_cell.length_c   1.000
_cell.angle_alpha   90.00
_cell.angle_beta   90.00
_cell.angle_gamma   90.00
#
_symmetry.space_group_name_H-M   'P 1'
#
loop_
_entity.id
_entity.type
_entity.pdbx_description
1 polymer ?
#
loop_
_entity_poly.entity_id
_entity_poly.type
_entity_poly.pdbx_seq_one_letter_code
_entity_poly.pdbx_strand_id
1 'polypeptide(L)'
;MPMPASTFTIAVGSWTEMKPELCSSKDLAAERSLSPSETDSRYVGICGHVEYPCRFQNLSATTQEIIPHRVFAPLCLQDACQETLLHLIPPCLSAAHSVLGTHPFSRLDILIVPANFPSLGMASPHIIFLSQSVLTGTSHLCGTRLCHEIAHAWFGLAIGARDWTEEWLSEGFATHLEDVFWAAAQQLAPHEAQEQQELKACLRWLRLQDEVRNSPQEMQVLRPNKEKTGHVSDSGSSVIKHGLNPEKVFMQVHYLKGYFLLRFLAQRLGDETYFAFLRKFVHTFHGQLILSQDFLQLLLENIPEEKRLGLSVENIFRDWLESSGIPQPLQRERQAGAECGLARQVSAEVEKWIRVNRRPRKRKRREAEEVFEKLLPDQLILLLEHLLEQKTLTARTLHSLEKTYHLPQQDAEVRHRWCELIVKHKYTKAYKDVERFLQEDQVGRWVHKQHGPRTCGHDLSLPSSLRLCALQAMGVYLYGELMLGEDARQQQVARRCFELTKEQMDRSSAEVVAEMLL
;
A
#
# COMPACT_ATOMS: atom_id res chain seq x y z
N MET A 1 21.60 -18.99 -12.04
CA MET A 1 20.56 -17.97 -11.81
C MET A 1 20.65 -17.56 -10.35
N PRO A 2 20.77 -16.27 -10.01
CA PRO A 2 20.49 -15.85 -8.64
C PRO A 2 19.04 -16.21 -8.34
N MET A 3 18.80 -16.99 -7.28
CA MET A 3 17.44 -17.27 -6.84
C MET A 3 16.81 -15.94 -6.40
N PRO A 4 15.52 -15.68 -6.70
CA PRO A 4 14.82 -14.52 -6.16
C PRO A 4 14.98 -14.46 -4.64
N ALA A 5 15.12 -13.26 -4.06
CA ALA A 5 15.34 -13.09 -2.62
C ALA A 5 14.28 -13.84 -1.78
N SER A 6 13.04 -13.89 -2.24
CA SER A 6 11.96 -14.71 -1.66
C SER A 6 12.26 -16.20 -1.57
N THR A 7 12.87 -16.77 -2.61
CA THR A 7 13.25 -18.19 -2.65
C THR A 7 14.37 -18.49 -1.65
N PHE A 8 15.32 -17.56 -1.49
CA PHE A 8 16.37 -17.67 -0.48
C PHE A 8 15.83 -17.51 0.95
N THR A 9 14.92 -16.56 1.17
CA THR A 9 14.26 -16.34 2.47
C THR A 9 13.53 -17.60 2.96
N ILE A 10 12.85 -18.31 2.06
CA ILE A 10 12.24 -19.62 2.37
C ILE A 10 13.31 -20.65 2.72
N ALA A 11 14.41 -20.70 1.97
CA ALA A 11 15.43 -21.74 2.11
C ALA A 11 16.31 -21.62 3.36
N VAL A 12 16.48 -20.41 3.91
CA VAL A 12 17.44 -20.13 5.01
C VAL A 12 16.75 -19.75 6.32
N GLY A 13 15.50 -19.28 6.29
CA GLY A 13 14.78 -18.87 7.49
C GLY A 13 14.28 -20.06 8.33
N SER A 14 14.16 -19.83 9.65
CA SER A 14 13.50 -20.76 10.58
C SER A 14 12.04 -20.35 10.77
N TRP A 15 11.14 -21.08 10.12
CA TRP A 15 9.71 -20.78 10.10
C TRP A 15 8.92 -21.83 10.86
N THR A 16 7.94 -21.40 11.65
CA THR A 16 6.97 -22.29 12.29
C THR A 16 5.58 -21.95 11.76
N GLU A 17 4.78 -22.98 11.51
CA GLU A 17 3.36 -22.80 11.19
C GLU A 17 2.63 -22.24 12.42
N MET A 18 2.01 -21.08 12.26
CA MET A 18 1.21 -20.44 13.29
C MET A 18 -0.19 -21.05 13.27
N LYS A 19 -0.51 -21.82 14.31
CA LYS A 19 -1.83 -22.42 14.50
C LYS A 19 -2.66 -21.50 15.39
N PRO A 20 -3.93 -21.22 15.06
CA PRO A 20 -4.81 -20.48 15.94
C PRO A 20 -4.82 -21.12 17.33
N GLU A 21 -4.70 -20.31 18.38
CA GLU A 21 -4.90 -20.84 19.74
C GLU A 21 -6.30 -21.45 19.84
N LEU A 22 -6.38 -22.70 20.31
CA LEU A 22 -7.65 -23.37 20.60
C LEU A 22 -8.32 -22.63 21.75
N CYS A 23 -9.09 -21.59 21.44
CA CYS A 23 -10.00 -20.99 22.39
C CYS A 23 -10.98 -22.08 22.84
N SER A 24 -11.08 -22.28 24.16
CA SER A 24 -11.95 -23.30 24.74
C SER A 24 -13.36 -23.16 24.18
N SER A 25 -13.87 -24.24 23.59
CA SER A 25 -15.19 -24.30 22.99
C SER A 25 -16.27 -23.76 23.94
N LYS A 26 -16.79 -22.57 23.63
CA LYS A 26 -18.15 -22.11 23.91
C LYS A 26 -18.30 -20.78 23.18
N ASP A 27 -19.04 -20.86 22.09
CA ASP A 27 -19.50 -19.79 21.20
C ASP A 27 -18.87 -19.83 19.80
N LEU A 28 -19.76 -19.79 18.80
CA LEU A 28 -19.57 -19.97 17.36
C LEU A 28 -19.76 -21.40 16.81
N ALA A 29 -20.77 -22.10 17.32
CA ALA A 29 -21.64 -22.87 16.44
C ALA A 29 -22.81 -21.98 16.01
N ALA A 30 -22.53 -21.08 15.08
CA ALA A 30 -23.56 -20.45 14.28
C ALA A 30 -23.16 -20.65 12.82
N GLU A 31 -23.42 -21.85 12.31
CA GLU A 31 -23.66 -22.03 10.87
C GLU A 31 -24.83 -21.11 10.51
N ARG A 32 -24.52 -19.86 10.15
CA ARG A 32 -25.46 -19.01 9.44
C ARG A 32 -25.47 -19.51 8.01
N SER A 33 -26.44 -20.36 7.70
CA SER A 33 -26.93 -20.54 6.34
C SER A 33 -27.46 -19.19 5.84
N LEU A 34 -26.57 -18.37 5.28
CA LEU A 34 -26.98 -17.20 4.51
C LEU A 34 -27.52 -17.72 3.17
N SER A 35 -28.78 -17.39 2.88
CA SER A 35 -29.41 -17.69 1.60
C SER A 35 -28.55 -17.10 0.47
N PRO A 36 -28.29 -17.84 -0.62
CA PRO A 36 -27.57 -17.28 -1.75
C PRO A 36 -28.37 -16.09 -2.28
N SER A 37 -27.76 -14.91 -2.31
CA SER A 37 -28.32 -13.78 -3.04
C SER A 37 -28.39 -14.19 -4.52
N GLU A 38 -29.58 -14.09 -5.12
CA GLU A 38 -29.86 -14.38 -6.53
C GLU A 38 -29.20 -13.34 -7.45
N THR A 39 -27.87 -13.27 -7.49
CA THR A 39 -27.09 -12.47 -8.45
C THR A 39 -25.80 -13.17 -8.87
N ASP A 40 -25.71 -14.49 -8.67
CA ASP A 40 -24.60 -15.29 -9.17
C ASP A 40 -24.85 -15.61 -10.65
N SER A 41 -24.42 -14.69 -11.52
CA SER A 41 -24.45 -14.88 -12.98
C SER A 41 -23.47 -16.00 -13.34
N ARG A 42 -24.00 -17.23 -13.33
CA ARG A 42 -23.32 -18.45 -13.74
C ARG A 42 -22.80 -18.33 -15.18
N TYR A 43 -21.54 -17.96 -15.35
CA TYR A 43 -20.87 -18.01 -16.65
C TYR A 43 -20.43 -19.46 -16.93
N VAL A 44 -21.27 -20.18 -17.68
CA VAL A 44 -20.95 -21.51 -18.22
C VAL A 44 -20.28 -21.30 -19.58
N GLY A 45 -18.95 -21.13 -19.57
CA GLY A 45 -18.14 -20.94 -20.78
C GLY A 45 -16.90 -21.84 -20.80
N ILE A 46 -16.46 -22.21 -22.01
CA ILE A 46 -15.13 -22.81 -22.22
C ILE A 46 -14.11 -21.70 -22.02
N CYS A 47 -13.22 -21.84 -21.05
CA CYS A 47 -12.24 -20.81 -20.73
C CYS A 47 -11.05 -20.85 -21.71
N GLY A 48 -10.64 -19.68 -22.20
CA GLY A 48 -9.68 -19.52 -23.31
C GLY A 48 -8.21 -19.41 -22.89
N HIS A 49 -7.86 -19.93 -21.72
CA HIS A 49 -6.53 -19.78 -21.15
C HIS A 49 -5.53 -20.85 -21.62
N VAL A 50 -4.23 -20.59 -21.43
CA VAL A 50 -3.16 -21.58 -21.62
C VAL A 50 -3.30 -22.75 -20.63
N GLU A 51 -2.67 -23.90 -20.88
CA GLU A 51 -2.74 -25.06 -19.97
C GLU A 51 -2.27 -24.70 -18.54
N TYR A 52 -3.22 -24.57 -17.60
CA TYR A 52 -2.95 -24.46 -16.17
C TYR A 52 -4.15 -25.03 -15.38
N PRO A 53 -3.99 -25.40 -14.09
CA PRO A 53 -5.08 -25.95 -13.28
C PRO A 53 -6.20 -24.92 -13.05
N CYS A 54 -7.18 -24.89 -13.96
CA CYS A 54 -8.27 -23.92 -13.91
C CYS A 54 -9.23 -24.21 -12.76
N ARG A 55 -9.30 -23.28 -11.81
CA ARG A 55 -10.26 -23.33 -10.71
C ARG A 55 -11.62 -22.72 -11.06
N PHE A 56 -11.68 -21.83 -12.06
CA PHE A 56 -12.90 -21.11 -12.43
C PHE A 56 -14.01 -22.01 -13.00
N GLN A 57 -13.66 -23.18 -13.54
CA GLN A 57 -14.62 -24.19 -14.00
C GLN A 57 -14.97 -25.25 -12.93
N ASN A 58 -14.24 -25.27 -11.82
CA ASN A 58 -14.45 -26.26 -10.77
C ASN A 58 -15.56 -25.79 -9.82
N LEU A 59 -16.72 -26.45 -9.86
CA LEU A 59 -17.88 -26.16 -9.01
C LEU A 59 -17.57 -26.10 -7.51
N SER A 60 -16.64 -26.93 -7.01
CA SER A 60 -16.27 -26.86 -5.59
C SER A 60 -15.40 -25.66 -5.26
N ALA A 61 -14.67 -25.13 -6.24
CA ALA A 61 -13.86 -23.92 -6.07
C ALA A 61 -14.70 -22.64 -6.23
N THR A 62 -15.75 -22.66 -7.06
CA THR A 62 -16.61 -21.50 -7.28
C THR A 62 -17.41 -21.10 -6.05
N THR A 63 -17.75 -22.05 -5.17
CA THR A 63 -18.46 -21.78 -3.91
C THR A 63 -17.52 -21.64 -2.71
N GLN A 64 -16.20 -21.75 -2.93
CA GLN A 64 -15.21 -21.68 -1.86
C GLN A 64 -14.86 -20.22 -1.55
N GLU A 65 -15.58 -19.64 -0.59
CA GLU A 65 -15.33 -18.27 -0.13
C GLU A 65 -13.95 -18.11 0.51
N ILE A 66 -13.57 -19.09 1.34
CA ILE A 66 -12.29 -19.10 2.07
C ILE A 66 -11.52 -20.33 1.62
N ILE A 67 -10.41 -20.08 0.92
CA ILE A 67 -9.46 -21.13 0.55
C ILE A 67 -8.63 -21.59 1.76
N PRO A 68 -8.07 -22.82 1.73
CA PRO A 68 -7.14 -23.27 2.75
C PRO A 68 -5.98 -22.30 2.86
N HIS A 69 -5.64 -21.90 4.08
CA HIS A 69 -4.59 -20.93 4.33
C HIS A 69 -3.74 -21.33 5.53
N ARG A 70 -2.47 -20.92 5.50
CA ARG A 70 -1.50 -21.18 6.57
C ARG A 70 -0.59 -19.98 6.73
N VAL A 71 -0.16 -19.73 7.96
CA VAL A 71 0.80 -18.66 8.26
C VAL A 71 2.09 -19.29 8.76
N PHE A 72 3.21 -18.83 8.22
CA PHE A 72 4.56 -19.23 8.60
C PHE A 72 5.30 -18.00 9.08
N ALA A 73 5.81 -18.04 10.30
CA ALA A 73 6.54 -16.92 10.89
C ALA A 73 7.64 -17.41 11.85
N PRO A 74 8.61 -16.56 12.22
CA PRO A 74 9.57 -16.88 13.28
C PRO A 74 8.83 -16.98 14.61
N LEU A 75 9.28 -17.87 15.51
CA LEU A 75 8.64 -18.08 16.82
C LEU A 75 8.51 -16.80 17.65
N CYS A 76 9.45 -15.86 17.52
CA CYS A 76 9.39 -14.58 18.23
C CYS A 76 8.24 -13.67 17.79
N LEU A 77 7.58 -13.96 16.66
CA LEU A 77 6.42 -13.22 16.15
C LEU A 77 5.11 -13.98 16.34
N GLN A 78 5.11 -15.08 17.11
CA GLN A 78 3.92 -15.88 17.34
C GLN A 78 2.76 -15.04 17.87
N ASP A 79 2.97 -14.31 18.97
CA ASP A 79 1.92 -13.50 19.61
C ASP A 79 1.37 -12.44 18.66
N ALA A 80 2.26 -11.72 17.96
CA ALA A 80 1.86 -10.73 16.96
C ALA A 80 1.04 -11.33 15.80
N CYS A 81 1.36 -12.55 15.37
CA CYS A 81 0.59 -13.25 14.34
C CYS A 81 -0.78 -13.71 14.88
N GLN A 82 -0.85 -14.17 16.14
CA GLN A 82 -2.11 -14.56 16.78
C GLN A 82 -3.04 -13.36 16.93
N GLU A 83 -2.55 -12.28 17.52
CA GLU A 83 -3.35 -11.10 17.84
C GLU A 83 -3.80 -10.33 16.59
N THR A 84 -2.94 -10.28 15.56
CA THR A 84 -3.19 -9.44 14.38
C THR A 84 -3.54 -10.25 13.14
N LEU A 85 -2.64 -11.09 12.64
CA LEU A 85 -2.75 -11.62 11.28
C LEU A 85 -3.79 -12.74 11.13
N LEU A 86 -3.80 -13.73 12.05
CA LEU A 86 -4.61 -14.94 11.88
C LEU A 86 -6.12 -14.64 11.80
N HIS A 87 -6.59 -13.62 12.53
CA HIS A 87 -7.99 -13.22 12.52
C HIS A 87 -8.40 -12.43 11.27
N LEU A 88 -7.45 -11.85 10.53
CA LEU A 88 -7.74 -11.04 9.34
C LEU A 88 -7.87 -11.87 8.06
N ILE A 89 -7.22 -13.03 7.97
CA ILE A 89 -7.17 -13.81 6.73
C ILE A 89 -8.56 -14.28 6.26
N PRO A 90 -9.40 -14.92 7.12
CA PRO A 90 -10.72 -15.37 6.70
C PRO A 90 -11.63 -14.24 6.16
N PRO A 91 -11.83 -13.10 6.86
CA PRO A 91 -12.69 -12.02 6.35
C PRO A 91 -12.11 -11.36 5.09
N CYS A 92 -10.79 -11.20 4.98
CA CYS A 92 -10.16 -10.65 3.76
C CYS A 92 -10.35 -11.58 2.53
N LEU A 93 -10.24 -12.90 2.71
CA LEU A 93 -10.50 -13.87 1.64
C LEU A 93 -11.97 -13.89 1.22
N SER A 94 -12.89 -13.91 2.20
CA SER A 94 -14.34 -13.86 1.94
C SER A 94 -14.73 -12.56 1.23
N ALA A 95 -14.17 -11.43 1.63
CA ALA A 95 -14.35 -10.14 0.95
C ALA A 95 -13.87 -10.21 -0.52
N ALA A 96 -12.65 -10.69 -0.77
CA ALA A 96 -12.13 -10.83 -2.13
C ALA A 96 -13.00 -11.75 -2.99
N HIS A 97 -13.49 -12.86 -2.42
CA HIS A 97 -14.42 -13.77 -3.08
C HIS A 97 -15.75 -13.10 -3.45
N SER A 98 -16.34 -12.34 -2.53
CA SER A 98 -17.61 -11.63 -2.78
C SER A 98 -17.52 -10.62 -3.93
N VAL A 99 -16.34 -10.01 -4.11
CA VAL A 99 -16.11 -8.98 -5.11
C VAL A 99 -15.76 -9.59 -6.47
N LEU A 100 -14.78 -10.49 -6.52
CA LEU A 100 -14.19 -11.02 -7.76
C LEU A 100 -14.56 -12.47 -8.10
N GLY A 101 -15.17 -13.20 -7.17
CA GLY A 101 -15.56 -14.60 -7.32
C GLY A 101 -14.44 -15.58 -6.98
N THR A 102 -14.29 -16.63 -7.78
CA THR A 102 -13.39 -17.75 -7.47
C THR A 102 -11.95 -17.31 -7.28
N HIS A 103 -11.34 -17.72 -6.16
CA HIS A 103 -9.92 -17.48 -5.91
C HIS A 103 -9.06 -18.27 -6.93
N PRO A 104 -8.12 -17.63 -7.65
CA PRO A 104 -7.36 -18.27 -8.74
C PRO A 104 -6.47 -19.43 -8.28
N PHE A 105 -6.01 -19.37 -7.03
CA PHE A 105 -5.13 -20.38 -6.43
C PHE A 105 -5.86 -21.26 -5.41
N SER A 106 -5.33 -22.48 -5.23
CA SER A 106 -5.97 -23.52 -4.42
C SER A 106 -5.76 -23.42 -2.92
N ARG A 107 -4.77 -22.63 -2.51
CA ARG A 107 -4.40 -22.36 -1.13
C ARG A 107 -3.66 -21.04 -1.06
N LEU A 108 -3.57 -20.49 0.14
CA LEU A 108 -2.79 -19.30 0.44
C LEU A 108 -1.88 -19.53 1.64
N ASP A 109 -0.59 -19.67 1.39
CA ASP A 109 0.43 -19.62 2.43
C ASP A 109 0.86 -18.16 2.64
N ILE A 110 1.06 -17.73 3.89
CA ILE A 110 1.58 -16.40 4.20
C ILE A 110 2.86 -16.57 4.97
N LEU A 111 3.96 -16.02 4.46
CA LEU A 111 5.27 -16.03 5.09
C LEU A 111 5.55 -14.64 5.64
N ILE A 112 5.71 -14.52 6.95
CA ILE A 112 6.18 -13.27 7.57
C ILE A 112 7.66 -13.14 7.29
N VAL A 113 8.06 -12.16 6.50
CA VAL A 113 9.46 -11.87 6.19
C VAL A 113 9.99 -10.78 7.11
N PRO A 114 11.32 -10.64 7.22
CA PRO A 114 11.92 -9.71 8.18
C PRO A 114 11.66 -8.25 7.80
N ALA A 115 11.86 -7.32 8.74
CA ALA A 115 11.58 -5.90 8.50
C ALA A 115 12.48 -5.25 7.43
N ASN A 116 13.64 -5.86 7.10
CA ASN A 116 14.47 -5.40 5.99
C ASN A 116 14.04 -5.96 4.62
N PHE A 117 12.89 -6.61 4.52
CA PHE A 117 12.29 -6.93 3.24
C PHE A 117 11.99 -5.60 2.50
N PRO A 118 12.41 -5.45 1.23
CA PRO A 118 12.36 -4.15 0.54
C PRO A 118 10.96 -3.68 0.15
N SER A 119 9.94 -4.47 0.46
CA SER A 119 8.53 -4.12 0.28
C SER A 119 7.75 -4.40 1.57
N LEU A 120 6.55 -3.84 1.71
CA LEU A 120 5.62 -4.23 2.77
C LEU A 120 5.03 -5.63 2.53
N GLY A 121 4.96 -6.04 1.27
CA GLY A 121 4.64 -7.41 0.91
C GLY A 121 4.93 -7.72 -0.55
N MET A 122 4.75 -8.98 -0.92
CA MET A 122 4.90 -9.46 -2.27
C MET A 122 4.06 -10.70 -2.48
N ALA A 123 3.24 -10.71 -3.52
CA ALA A 123 2.44 -11.84 -3.91
C ALA A 123 3.22 -12.78 -4.85
N SER A 124 3.03 -14.08 -4.65
CA SER A 124 3.50 -15.14 -5.53
C SER A 124 2.43 -16.23 -5.59
N PRO A 125 2.38 -17.10 -6.62
CA PRO A 125 1.37 -18.14 -6.70
C PRO A 125 1.36 -19.02 -5.44
N HIS A 126 0.21 -19.07 -4.77
CA HIS A 126 -0.02 -19.78 -3.50
C HIS A 126 0.71 -19.23 -2.27
N ILE A 127 1.55 -18.19 -2.37
CA ILE A 127 2.29 -17.66 -1.21
C ILE A 127 2.40 -16.13 -1.24
N ILE A 128 2.04 -15.49 -0.14
CA ILE A 128 2.27 -14.06 0.10
C ILE A 128 3.44 -13.91 1.08
N PHE A 129 4.36 -13.01 0.77
CA PHE A 129 5.38 -12.54 1.71
C PHE A 129 4.86 -11.25 2.34
N LEU A 130 4.79 -11.16 3.67
CA LEU A 130 4.43 -9.93 4.40
C LEU A 130 5.57 -9.51 5.31
N SER A 131 6.01 -8.26 5.21
CA SER A 131 7.02 -7.73 6.12
C SER A 131 6.49 -7.71 7.55
N GLN A 132 7.27 -8.17 8.53
CA GLN A 132 6.88 -8.16 9.94
C GLN A 132 6.45 -6.76 10.44
N SER A 133 6.92 -5.69 9.79
CA SER A 133 6.58 -4.33 10.17
C SER A 133 5.08 -4.02 10.01
N VAL A 134 4.36 -4.77 9.16
CA VAL A 134 2.89 -4.65 9.05
C VAL A 134 2.16 -5.20 10.27
N LEU A 135 2.83 -6.01 11.11
CA LEU A 135 2.27 -6.56 12.34
C LEU A 135 2.35 -5.59 13.52
N THR A 136 3.00 -4.43 13.35
CA THR A 136 3.14 -3.42 14.41
C THR A 136 1.95 -2.49 14.48
N GLY A 137 1.53 -2.16 15.69
CA GLY A 137 0.43 -1.23 15.92
C GLY A 137 -0.94 -1.91 15.89
N THR A 138 -1.90 -1.27 15.25
CA THR A 138 -3.26 -1.76 15.05
C THR A 138 -3.35 -2.68 13.82
N SER A 139 -4.44 -3.43 13.70
CA SER A 139 -4.66 -4.35 12.59
C SER A 139 -4.91 -3.66 11.23
N HIS A 140 -4.91 -2.32 11.18
CA HIS A 140 -5.26 -1.56 9.97
C HIS A 140 -4.21 -1.71 8.87
N LEU A 141 -2.93 -1.40 9.13
CA LEU A 141 -1.86 -1.58 8.14
C LEU A 141 -1.70 -3.04 7.70
N CYS A 142 -1.81 -3.99 8.63
CA CYS A 142 -1.76 -5.42 8.31
C CYS A 142 -2.90 -5.82 7.37
N GLY A 143 -4.12 -5.38 7.67
CA GLY A 143 -5.32 -5.72 6.92
C GLY A 143 -5.33 -5.13 5.52
N THR A 144 -4.98 -3.85 5.38
CA THR A 144 -4.89 -3.19 4.06
C THR A 144 -3.84 -3.84 3.18
N ARG A 145 -2.64 -4.12 3.71
CA ARG A 145 -1.60 -4.79 2.92
C ARG A 145 -1.97 -6.22 2.59
N LEU A 146 -2.57 -6.97 3.50
CA LEU A 146 -3.07 -8.31 3.21
C LEU A 146 -4.09 -8.30 2.05
N CYS A 147 -5.04 -7.37 2.07
CA CYS A 147 -6.00 -7.20 0.97
C CYS A 147 -5.33 -6.86 -0.37
N HIS A 148 -4.30 -6.01 -0.37
CA HIS A 148 -3.50 -5.69 -1.56
C HIS A 148 -2.84 -6.94 -2.16
N GLU A 149 -2.17 -7.72 -1.33
CA GLU A 149 -1.49 -8.94 -1.78
C GLU A 149 -2.48 -10.03 -2.23
N ILE A 150 -3.66 -10.11 -1.61
CA ILE A 150 -4.75 -10.98 -2.06
C ILE A 150 -5.27 -10.53 -3.43
N ALA A 151 -5.40 -9.22 -3.68
CA ALA A 151 -5.83 -8.70 -4.98
C ALA A 151 -4.88 -9.09 -6.12
N HIS A 152 -3.58 -9.18 -5.83
CA HIS A 152 -2.61 -9.66 -6.82
C HIS A 152 -2.84 -11.10 -7.29
N ALA A 153 -3.57 -11.93 -6.53
CA ALA A 153 -3.94 -13.26 -6.98
C ALA A 153 -4.69 -13.20 -8.32
N TRP A 154 -5.57 -12.20 -8.50
CA TRP A 154 -6.28 -11.94 -9.75
C TRP A 154 -5.47 -11.09 -10.71
N PHE A 155 -4.95 -9.94 -10.26
CA PHE A 155 -4.30 -8.94 -11.11
C PHE A 155 -2.78 -8.90 -10.85
N GLY A 156 -2.00 -9.37 -11.81
CA GLY A 156 -0.54 -9.55 -11.70
C GLY A 156 -0.13 -11.02 -11.72
N LEU A 157 -0.91 -11.91 -11.09
CA LEU A 157 -0.64 -13.36 -11.09
C LEU A 157 -1.54 -14.15 -12.06
N ALA A 158 -2.86 -14.12 -11.89
CA ALA A 158 -3.76 -14.84 -12.79
C ALA A 158 -3.96 -14.09 -14.12
N ILE A 159 -4.04 -12.77 -14.08
CA ILE A 159 -4.13 -11.91 -15.25
C ILE A 159 -2.87 -11.05 -15.25
N GLY A 160 -1.95 -11.34 -16.16
CA GLY A 160 -0.66 -10.65 -16.21
C GLY A 160 -0.65 -9.48 -17.19
N ALA A 161 0.24 -8.53 -16.95
CA ALA A 161 0.59 -7.51 -17.93
C ALA A 161 1.30 -8.13 -19.14
N ARG A 162 0.95 -7.72 -20.36
CA ARG A 162 1.61 -8.19 -21.60
C ARG A 162 3.08 -7.81 -21.67
N ASP A 163 3.42 -6.63 -21.17
CA ASP A 163 4.79 -6.14 -21.01
C ASP A 163 4.85 -5.12 -19.86
N TRP A 164 6.07 -4.72 -19.48
CA TRP A 164 6.32 -3.79 -18.37
C TRP A 164 5.74 -2.37 -18.57
N THR A 165 5.28 -2.01 -19.78
CA THR A 165 4.55 -0.73 -19.96
C THR A 165 3.15 -0.76 -19.35
N GLU A 166 2.66 -1.95 -19.00
CA GLU A 166 1.30 -2.19 -18.50
C GLU A 166 1.26 -2.46 -16.99
N GLU A 167 2.33 -2.14 -16.26
CA GLU A 167 2.49 -2.45 -14.83
C GLU A 167 1.33 -1.94 -13.97
N TRP A 168 0.68 -0.84 -14.37
CA TRP A 168 -0.49 -0.30 -13.69
C TRP A 168 -1.68 -1.28 -13.63
N LEU A 169 -1.76 -2.25 -14.56
CA LEU A 169 -2.78 -3.31 -14.54
C LEU A 169 -2.60 -4.26 -13.34
N SER A 170 -1.39 -4.37 -12.79
CA SER A 170 -1.14 -5.07 -11.52
C SER A 170 -1.37 -4.12 -10.36
N GLU A 171 -0.51 -3.11 -10.23
CA GLU A 171 -0.42 -2.28 -9.03
C GLU A 171 -1.62 -1.35 -8.84
N GLY A 172 -2.16 -0.81 -9.94
CA GLY A 172 -3.35 0.03 -9.90
C GLY A 172 -4.58 -0.75 -9.45
N PHE A 173 -4.76 -1.97 -9.95
CA PHE A 173 -5.86 -2.85 -9.53
C PHE A 173 -5.70 -3.30 -8.09
N ALA A 174 -4.51 -3.73 -7.67
CA ALA A 174 -4.28 -4.13 -6.30
C ALA A 174 -4.53 -2.96 -5.32
N THR A 175 -4.06 -1.75 -5.65
CA THR A 175 -4.30 -0.53 -4.85
C THR A 175 -5.79 -0.14 -4.82
N HIS A 176 -6.54 -0.36 -5.91
CA HIS A 176 -7.98 -0.08 -5.94
C HIS A 176 -8.76 -1.11 -5.11
N LEU A 177 -8.48 -2.39 -5.32
CA LEU A 177 -9.18 -3.49 -4.67
C LEU A 177 -8.81 -3.65 -3.20
N GLU A 178 -7.63 -3.21 -2.77
CA GLU A 178 -7.26 -3.25 -1.34
C GLU A 178 -8.28 -2.49 -0.47
N ASP A 179 -8.76 -1.33 -0.94
CA ASP A 179 -9.76 -0.52 -0.24
C ASP A 179 -11.13 -1.18 -0.25
N VAL A 180 -11.49 -1.82 -1.36
CA VAL A 180 -12.78 -2.49 -1.54
C VAL A 180 -12.83 -3.72 -0.65
N PHE A 181 -11.80 -4.55 -0.69
CA PHE A 181 -11.69 -5.76 0.12
C PHE A 181 -11.60 -5.42 1.60
N TRP A 182 -10.81 -4.41 1.97
CA TRP A 182 -10.67 -4.01 3.37
C TRP A 182 -11.99 -3.49 3.93
N ALA A 183 -12.69 -2.63 3.20
CA ALA A 183 -14.00 -2.13 3.62
C ALA A 183 -15.02 -3.26 3.81
N ALA A 184 -15.06 -4.23 2.89
CA ALA A 184 -15.93 -5.40 3.00
C ALA A 184 -15.52 -6.33 4.15
N ALA A 185 -14.22 -6.56 4.36
CA ALA A 185 -13.69 -7.40 5.44
C ALA A 185 -13.99 -6.83 6.83
N GLN A 186 -13.97 -5.50 6.98
CA GLN A 186 -14.31 -4.83 8.23
C GLN A 186 -15.82 -4.85 8.54
N GLN A 187 -16.68 -5.19 7.58
CA GLN A 187 -18.14 -5.23 7.73
C GLN A 187 -18.74 -3.93 8.30
N LEU A 188 -18.16 -2.79 7.91
CA LEU A 188 -18.63 -1.47 8.35
C LEU A 188 -19.96 -1.10 7.69
N ALA A 189 -20.69 -0.17 8.31
CA ALA A 189 -21.86 0.40 7.66
C ALA A 189 -21.45 1.09 6.33
N PRO A 190 -22.27 1.05 5.27
CA PRO A 190 -21.90 1.60 3.95
C PRO A 190 -21.37 3.04 3.99
N HIS A 191 -22.00 3.89 4.81
CA HIS A 191 -21.57 5.27 5.00
C HIS A 191 -20.17 5.38 5.66
N GLU A 192 -19.87 4.55 6.67
CA GLU A 192 -18.57 4.55 7.35
C GLU A 192 -17.46 4.04 6.43
N ALA A 193 -17.75 2.98 5.66
CA ALA A 193 -16.85 2.46 4.64
C ALA A 193 -16.53 3.52 3.58
N GLN A 194 -17.56 4.21 3.07
CA GLN A 194 -17.41 5.28 2.10
C GLN A 194 -16.55 6.42 2.65
N GLU A 195 -16.81 6.86 3.88
CA GLU A 195 -16.02 7.91 4.54
C GLU A 195 -14.53 7.54 4.68
N GLN A 196 -14.22 6.30 5.06
CA GLN A 196 -12.82 5.82 5.11
C GLN A 196 -12.19 5.75 3.72
N GLN A 197 -12.92 5.29 2.70
CA GLN A 197 -12.43 5.24 1.32
C GLN A 197 -12.20 6.64 0.72
N GLU A 198 -13.03 7.63 1.06
CA GLU A 198 -12.82 9.04 0.68
C GLU A 198 -11.60 9.65 1.39
N LEU A 199 -11.41 9.35 2.68
CA LEU A 199 -10.24 9.78 3.43
C LEU A 199 -8.95 9.21 2.83
N LYS A 200 -8.93 7.91 2.49
CA LYS A 200 -7.79 7.28 1.81
C LYS A 200 -7.54 7.88 0.42
N ALA A 201 -8.59 8.21 -0.33
CA ALA A 201 -8.46 8.91 -1.60
C ALA A 201 -7.80 10.28 -1.42
N CYS A 202 -8.14 11.00 -0.35
CA CYS A 202 -7.52 12.27 0.00
C CYS A 202 -6.01 12.09 0.28
N LEU A 203 -5.62 11.10 1.08
CA LEU A 203 -4.21 10.79 1.33
C LEU A 203 -3.46 10.39 0.06
N ARG A 204 -4.04 9.51 -0.77
CA ARG A 204 -3.43 9.11 -2.07
C ARG A 204 -3.31 10.30 -3.03
N TRP A 205 -4.23 11.24 -2.98
CA TRP A 205 -4.19 12.47 -3.77
C TRP A 205 -3.03 13.38 -3.34
N LEU A 206 -2.81 13.55 -2.03
CA LEU A 206 -1.66 14.29 -1.50
C LEU A 206 -0.34 13.63 -1.93
N ARG A 207 -0.25 12.30 -1.79
CA ARG A 207 0.92 11.51 -2.23
C ARG A 207 1.18 11.64 -3.73
N LEU A 208 0.13 11.55 -4.57
CA LEU A 208 0.26 11.69 -6.02
C LEU A 208 0.71 13.09 -6.44
N GLN A 209 0.18 14.14 -5.80
CA GLN A 209 0.62 15.52 -6.06
C GLN A 209 2.11 15.70 -5.75
N ASP A 210 2.57 15.16 -4.63
CA ASP A 210 3.97 15.23 -4.22
C ASP A 210 4.87 14.44 -5.17
N GLU A 211 4.49 13.21 -5.53
CA GLU A 211 5.21 12.39 -6.51
C GLU A 211 5.34 13.11 -7.87
N VAL A 212 4.25 13.66 -8.39
CA VAL A 212 4.24 14.40 -9.67
C VAL A 212 5.09 15.67 -9.59
N ARG A 213 5.13 16.34 -8.43
CA ARG A 213 5.96 17.53 -8.24
C ARG A 213 7.46 17.22 -8.23
N ASN A 214 7.82 16.04 -7.73
CA ASN A 214 9.21 15.67 -7.45
C ASN A 214 9.81 14.66 -8.46
N SER A 215 9.06 14.28 -9.51
CA SER A 215 9.52 13.35 -10.55
C SER A 215 9.55 14.00 -11.95
N PRO A 216 10.48 13.60 -12.84
CA PRO A 216 10.45 13.90 -14.27
C PRO A 216 9.16 13.49 -14.99
N GLN A 217 8.77 14.21 -16.04
CA GLN A 217 7.48 14.02 -16.75
C GLN A 217 7.33 12.63 -17.37
N GLU A 218 8.41 12.06 -17.91
CA GLU A 218 8.47 10.72 -18.49
C GLU A 218 8.19 9.61 -17.47
N MET A 219 8.32 9.91 -16.18
CA MET A 219 8.04 9.01 -15.06
C MET A 219 6.62 9.18 -14.51
N GLN A 220 5.82 10.09 -15.05
CA GLN A 220 4.46 10.41 -14.57
C GLN A 220 3.34 9.78 -15.40
N VAL A 221 3.69 8.96 -16.39
CA VAL A 221 2.73 8.26 -17.26
C VAL A 221 2.42 6.87 -16.70
N LEU A 222 1.18 6.39 -16.86
CA LEU A 222 0.85 4.99 -16.55
C LEU A 222 1.39 4.05 -17.62
N ARG A 223 1.37 4.52 -18.87
CA ARG A 223 1.81 3.78 -20.03
C ARG A 223 2.43 4.75 -21.03
N PRO A 224 3.70 4.57 -21.43
CA PRO A 224 4.29 5.32 -22.52
C PRO A 224 3.59 5.03 -23.87
N ASN A 225 3.48 6.04 -24.73
CA ASN A 225 2.92 5.89 -26.07
C ASN A 225 3.79 4.92 -26.93
N LYS A 226 3.14 3.95 -27.57
CA LYS A 226 3.78 2.90 -28.39
C LYS A 226 4.61 3.43 -29.55
N GLU A 227 4.21 4.53 -30.18
CA GLU A 227 4.92 5.13 -31.32
C GLU A 227 6.29 5.71 -30.93
N LYS A 228 6.51 5.96 -29.63
CA LYS A 228 7.76 6.47 -29.06
C LYS A 228 8.56 5.42 -28.29
N THR A 229 8.06 4.18 -28.20
CA THR A 229 8.67 3.11 -27.39
C THR A 229 9.14 1.92 -28.22
N GLY A 230 10.10 2.16 -29.12
CA GLY A 230 10.87 1.10 -29.78
C GLY A 230 10.06 0.21 -30.75
N HIS A 231 10.76 -0.55 -31.58
CA HIS A 231 10.13 -1.44 -32.55
C HIS A 231 9.36 -2.57 -31.85
N VAL A 232 8.08 -2.70 -32.18
CA VAL A 232 7.24 -3.87 -31.90
C VAL A 232 7.56 -4.92 -32.96
N SER A 233 7.97 -6.12 -32.54
CA SER A 233 8.13 -7.26 -33.48
C SER A 233 6.77 -7.84 -33.87
N ASP A 234 6.70 -8.58 -34.98
CA ASP A 234 5.46 -9.20 -35.51
C ASP A 234 4.73 -10.13 -34.51
N SER A 235 5.35 -10.46 -33.37
CA SER A 235 4.75 -11.19 -32.24
C SER A 235 3.95 -10.31 -31.25
N GLY A 236 3.90 -9.00 -31.49
CA GLY A 236 3.29 -8.01 -30.58
C GLY A 236 4.16 -7.67 -29.36
N SER A 237 5.40 -8.20 -29.29
CA SER A 237 6.36 -7.85 -28.23
C SER A 237 7.02 -6.51 -28.56
N SER A 238 6.84 -5.51 -27.70
CA SER A 238 7.58 -4.25 -27.74
C SER A 238 8.98 -4.48 -27.16
N VAL A 239 10.04 -4.16 -27.92
CA VAL A 239 11.38 -4.09 -27.35
C VAL A 239 11.50 -2.71 -26.69
N ILE A 240 11.14 -2.64 -25.41
CA ILE A 240 11.54 -1.50 -24.58
C ILE A 240 13.07 -1.57 -24.53
N LYS A 241 13.75 -0.57 -25.11
CA LYS A 241 15.22 -0.42 -25.07
C LYS A 241 15.78 -0.40 -23.63
N HIS A 242 14.88 -0.25 -22.65
CA HIS A 242 15.05 -0.29 -21.21
C HIS A 242 14.10 -1.32 -20.54
N GLY A 243 14.01 -2.54 -21.09
CA GLY A 243 13.11 -3.62 -20.63
C GLY A 243 13.33 -4.12 -19.19
N LEU A 244 14.32 -3.58 -18.51
CA LEU A 244 14.40 -3.30 -17.09
C LEU A 244 15.33 -2.08 -17.07
N ASN A 245 14.85 -0.89 -16.73
CA ASN A 245 15.80 0.11 -16.26
C ASN A 245 16.08 -0.26 -14.80
N PRO A 246 17.27 -0.75 -14.43
CA PRO A 246 17.63 -0.94 -13.03
C PRO A 246 17.58 0.39 -12.23
N GLU A 247 17.49 1.54 -12.93
CA GLU A 247 17.24 2.86 -12.35
C GLU A 247 15.75 3.24 -12.28
N LYS A 248 14.83 2.50 -12.93
CA LYS A 248 13.38 2.66 -12.68
C LYS A 248 13.03 1.95 -11.38
N VAL A 249 13.32 2.63 -10.28
CA VAL A 249 12.73 2.33 -8.98
C VAL A 249 11.20 2.32 -9.15
N PHE A 250 10.51 1.32 -8.59
CA PHE A 250 9.05 1.19 -8.60
C PHE A 250 8.36 2.56 -8.45
N MET A 251 7.70 3.05 -9.50
CA MET A 251 7.13 4.39 -9.49
C MET A 251 5.73 4.36 -8.88
N GLN A 252 5.49 5.22 -7.88
CA GLN A 252 4.18 5.35 -7.22
C GLN A 252 3.05 5.70 -8.18
N VAL A 253 3.40 6.26 -9.34
CA VAL A 253 2.45 6.64 -10.38
C VAL A 253 1.58 5.46 -10.83
N HIS A 254 2.14 4.25 -10.99
CA HIS A 254 1.35 3.08 -11.41
C HIS A 254 0.28 2.69 -10.36
N TYR A 255 0.65 2.76 -9.08
CA TYR A 255 -0.26 2.54 -7.95
C TYR A 255 -1.33 3.62 -7.89
N LEU A 256 -0.91 4.89 -7.78
CA LEU A 256 -1.78 6.00 -7.42
C LEU A 256 -2.63 6.47 -8.61
N LYS A 257 -2.03 6.67 -9.78
CA LYS A 257 -2.78 7.11 -10.96
C LYS A 257 -3.63 5.97 -11.54
N GLY A 258 -3.18 4.72 -11.40
CA GLY A 258 -3.97 3.52 -11.71
C GLY A 258 -5.19 3.39 -10.78
N TYR A 259 -4.98 3.56 -9.47
CA TYR A 259 -6.05 3.64 -8.47
C TYR A 259 -7.11 4.68 -8.86
N PHE A 260 -6.70 5.90 -9.18
CA PHE A 260 -7.65 6.97 -9.52
C PHE A 260 -8.39 6.72 -10.83
N LEU A 261 -7.73 6.10 -11.83
CA LEU A 261 -8.41 5.71 -13.07
C LEU A 261 -9.52 4.69 -12.78
N LEU A 262 -9.22 3.64 -12.01
CA LEU A 262 -10.18 2.60 -11.67
C LEU A 262 -11.32 3.14 -10.79
N ARG A 263 -11.01 4.01 -9.82
CA ARG A 263 -12.01 4.72 -9.03
C ARG A 263 -12.92 5.61 -9.87
N PHE A 264 -12.34 6.38 -10.81
CA PHE A 264 -13.10 7.21 -11.75
C PHE A 264 -14.06 6.36 -12.59
N LEU A 265 -13.59 5.21 -13.09
CA LEU A 265 -14.44 4.26 -13.83
C LEU A 265 -15.54 3.67 -12.94
N ALA A 266 -15.22 3.24 -11.71
CA ALA A 266 -16.20 2.71 -10.77
C ALA A 266 -17.30 3.74 -10.45
N GLN A 267 -16.94 4.98 -10.11
CA GLN A 267 -17.90 6.06 -9.86
C GLN A 267 -18.77 6.37 -11.09
N ARG A 268 -18.17 6.39 -12.28
CA ARG A 268 -18.88 6.71 -13.53
C ARG A 268 -19.88 5.62 -13.91
N LEU A 269 -19.55 4.36 -13.62
CA LEU A 269 -20.34 3.19 -13.99
C LEU A 269 -21.32 2.76 -12.89
N GLY A 270 -21.05 3.11 -11.63
CA GLY A 270 -21.73 2.58 -10.46
C GLY A 270 -21.23 1.19 -10.08
N ASP A 271 -21.05 0.98 -8.77
CA ASP A 271 -20.38 -0.20 -8.20
C ASP A 271 -20.94 -1.53 -8.70
N GLU A 272 -22.26 -1.70 -8.72
CA GLU A 272 -22.88 -2.95 -9.18
C GLU A 272 -22.49 -3.30 -10.63
N THR A 273 -22.55 -2.32 -11.54
CA THR A 273 -22.18 -2.52 -12.95
C THR A 273 -20.68 -2.77 -13.08
N TYR A 274 -19.87 -2.00 -12.35
CA TYR A 274 -18.42 -2.11 -12.39
C TYR A 274 -17.91 -3.46 -11.88
N PHE A 275 -18.36 -3.92 -10.70
CA PHE A 275 -17.92 -5.20 -10.15
C PHE A 275 -18.51 -6.40 -10.89
N ALA A 276 -19.73 -6.30 -11.44
CA ALA A 276 -20.25 -7.32 -12.35
C ALA A 276 -19.37 -7.45 -13.61
N PHE A 277 -18.94 -6.32 -14.17
CA PHE A 277 -17.96 -6.31 -15.26
C PHE A 277 -16.62 -6.92 -14.84
N LEU A 278 -16.07 -6.56 -13.67
CA LEU A 278 -14.78 -7.11 -13.22
C LEU A 278 -14.82 -8.64 -13.08
N ARG A 279 -15.91 -9.21 -12.57
CA ARG A 279 -16.08 -10.68 -12.54
C ARG A 279 -16.07 -11.29 -13.94
N LYS A 280 -16.75 -10.65 -14.90
CA LYS A 280 -16.71 -11.07 -16.32
C LYS A 280 -15.31 -10.94 -16.92
N PHE A 281 -14.61 -9.85 -16.60
CA PHE A 281 -13.25 -9.60 -17.06
C PHE A 281 -12.30 -10.69 -16.55
N VAL A 282 -12.36 -10.99 -15.25
CA VAL A 282 -11.60 -12.08 -14.62
C VAL A 282 -11.90 -13.42 -15.26
N HIS A 283 -13.18 -13.73 -15.49
CA HIS A 283 -13.56 -14.97 -16.13
C HIS A 283 -13.05 -15.07 -17.58
N THR A 284 -12.98 -13.95 -18.30
CA THR A 284 -12.51 -13.92 -19.69
C THR A 284 -10.99 -14.06 -19.80
N PHE A 285 -10.24 -13.38 -18.94
CA PHE A 285 -8.79 -13.17 -19.12
C PHE A 285 -7.89 -13.91 -18.13
N HIS A 286 -8.42 -14.69 -17.19
CA HIS A 286 -7.57 -15.50 -16.32
C HIS A 286 -6.64 -16.42 -17.12
N GLY A 287 -5.39 -16.54 -16.68
CA GLY A 287 -4.32 -17.27 -17.38
C GLY A 287 -3.82 -16.59 -18.66
N GLN A 288 -4.12 -15.31 -18.88
CA GLN A 288 -3.67 -14.58 -20.06
C GLN A 288 -2.83 -13.36 -19.69
N LEU A 289 -2.06 -12.90 -20.67
CA LEU A 289 -1.36 -11.62 -20.61
C LEU A 289 -2.11 -10.58 -21.44
N ILE A 290 -2.45 -9.44 -20.84
CA ILE A 290 -3.34 -8.44 -21.42
C ILE A 290 -2.66 -7.09 -21.64
N LEU A 291 -3.20 -6.33 -22.59
CA LEU A 291 -2.93 -4.92 -22.78
C LEU A 291 -3.99 -4.05 -22.10
N SER A 292 -3.65 -2.79 -21.80
CA SER A 292 -4.63 -1.77 -21.37
C SER A 292 -5.82 -1.66 -22.33
N GLN A 293 -5.56 -1.83 -23.63
CA GLN A 293 -6.57 -1.79 -24.68
C GLN A 293 -7.62 -2.88 -24.48
N ASP A 294 -7.21 -4.10 -24.13
CA ASP A 294 -8.12 -5.25 -23.97
C ASP A 294 -9.09 -5.02 -22.82
N PHE A 295 -8.58 -4.47 -21.70
CA PHE A 295 -9.40 -4.06 -20.56
C PHE A 295 -10.40 -2.97 -20.92
N LEU A 296 -9.93 -1.87 -21.51
CA LEU A 296 -10.78 -0.72 -21.81
C LEU A 296 -11.81 -1.05 -22.90
N GLN A 297 -11.45 -1.84 -23.90
CA GLN A 297 -12.37 -2.25 -24.95
C GLN A 297 -13.47 -3.15 -24.37
N LEU A 298 -13.12 -4.19 -23.60
CA LEU A 298 -14.13 -5.06 -23.00
C LEU A 298 -15.01 -4.26 -22.03
N LEU A 299 -14.45 -3.32 -21.28
CA LEU A 299 -15.23 -2.43 -20.41
C LEU A 299 -16.26 -1.64 -21.21
N LEU A 300 -15.83 -0.94 -22.26
CA LEU A 300 -16.72 -0.06 -23.02
C LEU A 300 -17.78 -0.82 -23.82
N GLU A 301 -17.50 -2.05 -24.25
CA GLU A 301 -18.46 -2.95 -24.89
C GLU A 301 -19.55 -3.44 -23.91
N ASN A 302 -19.23 -3.56 -22.61
CA ASN A 302 -20.14 -4.11 -21.59
C ASN A 302 -20.93 -3.06 -20.81
N ILE A 303 -20.68 -1.76 -21.04
CA ILE A 303 -21.43 -0.69 -20.38
C ILE A 303 -22.60 -0.19 -21.25
N PRO A 304 -23.72 0.21 -20.64
CA PRO A 304 -24.82 0.86 -21.35
C PRO A 304 -24.37 2.14 -22.09
N GLU A 305 -24.98 2.44 -23.24
CA GLU A 305 -24.61 3.60 -24.07
C GLU A 305 -24.70 4.92 -23.31
N GLU A 306 -25.66 5.04 -22.39
CA GLU A 306 -25.87 6.25 -21.59
C GLU A 306 -24.70 6.51 -20.63
N LYS A 307 -24.03 5.45 -20.17
CA LYS A 307 -22.84 5.53 -19.32
C LYS A 307 -21.55 5.71 -20.13
N ARG A 308 -21.58 5.49 -21.45
CA ARG A 308 -20.44 5.63 -22.37
C ARG A 308 -20.20 7.08 -22.82
N LEU A 309 -21.13 8.00 -22.58
CA LEU A 309 -21.00 9.41 -22.98
C LEU A 309 -19.67 10.03 -22.51
N GLY A 310 -18.82 10.39 -23.48
CA GLY A 310 -17.49 10.99 -23.26
C GLY A 310 -16.36 10.00 -22.99
N LEU A 311 -16.65 8.70 -22.86
CA LEU A 311 -15.65 7.63 -22.70
C LEU A 311 -15.39 6.96 -24.05
N SER A 312 -14.14 7.03 -24.49
CA SER A 312 -13.62 6.19 -25.57
C SER A 312 -12.25 5.67 -25.13
N VAL A 313 -11.77 4.59 -25.74
CA VAL A 313 -10.46 4.05 -25.40
C VAL A 313 -9.38 5.11 -25.66
N GLU A 314 -9.47 5.83 -26.78
CA GLU A 314 -8.54 6.88 -27.18
C GLU A 314 -8.52 8.05 -26.19
N ASN A 315 -9.70 8.48 -25.71
CA ASN A 315 -9.79 9.54 -24.71
C ASN A 315 -9.18 9.10 -23.37
N ILE A 316 -9.43 7.86 -22.93
CA ILE A 316 -8.85 7.34 -21.70
C ILE A 316 -7.33 7.22 -21.84
N PHE A 317 -6.83 6.72 -22.97
CA PHE A 317 -5.39 6.65 -23.25
C PHE A 317 -4.74 8.02 -23.17
N ARG A 318 -5.29 9.00 -23.91
CA ARG A 318 -4.75 10.37 -23.94
C ARG A 318 -4.80 11.04 -22.57
N ASP A 319 -5.92 10.93 -21.86
CA ASP A 319 -6.15 11.72 -20.65
C ASP A 319 -5.50 11.09 -19.41
N TRP A 320 -5.39 9.76 -19.36
CA TRP A 320 -4.91 9.02 -18.19
C TRP A 320 -3.62 8.26 -18.41
N LEU A 321 -3.50 7.50 -19.50
CA LEU A 321 -2.39 6.55 -19.65
C LEU A 321 -1.11 7.24 -20.10
N GLU A 322 -1.21 8.05 -21.16
CA GLU A 322 -0.08 8.66 -21.85
C GLU A 322 0.25 10.08 -21.35
N SER A 323 -0.67 10.71 -20.61
CA SER A 323 -0.48 12.05 -20.07
C SER A 323 0.55 12.06 -18.94
N SER A 324 1.46 13.02 -18.93
CA SER A 324 2.25 13.33 -17.72
C SER A 324 1.42 14.18 -16.76
N GLY A 325 1.79 14.17 -15.48
CA GLY A 325 1.12 14.93 -14.44
C GLY A 325 -0.24 14.37 -14.03
N ILE A 326 -1.02 15.22 -13.37
CA ILE A 326 -2.32 14.84 -12.84
C ILE A 326 -3.38 14.91 -13.95
N PRO A 327 -4.17 13.84 -14.17
CA PRO A 327 -5.23 13.81 -15.17
C PRO A 327 -6.27 14.93 -14.98
N GLN A 328 -6.67 15.57 -16.07
CA GLN A 328 -7.70 16.62 -16.07
C GLN A 328 -9.06 16.16 -15.49
N PRO A 329 -9.55 14.93 -15.73
CA PRO A 329 -10.76 14.45 -15.06
C PRO A 329 -10.61 14.42 -13.54
N LEU A 330 -9.48 13.96 -13.02
CA LEU A 330 -9.20 13.90 -11.60
C LEU A 330 -9.08 15.29 -10.97
N GLN A 331 -8.41 16.23 -11.64
CA GLN A 331 -8.33 17.62 -11.15
C GLN A 331 -9.72 18.24 -10.99
N ARG A 332 -10.62 18.02 -11.96
CA ARG A 332 -12.01 18.51 -11.92
C ARG A 332 -12.81 17.87 -10.79
N GLU A 333 -12.70 16.56 -10.61
CA GLU A 333 -13.34 15.85 -9.50
C GLU A 333 -12.91 16.43 -8.14
N ARG A 334 -11.60 16.64 -7.94
CA ARG A 334 -11.06 17.19 -6.69
C ARG A 334 -11.41 18.64 -6.45
N GLN A 335 -11.58 19.45 -7.49
CA GLN A 335 -12.03 20.84 -7.36
C GLN A 335 -13.53 20.95 -7.05
N ALA A 336 -14.34 20.01 -7.56
CA ALA A 336 -15.78 20.00 -7.36
C ALA A 336 -16.21 19.30 -6.06
N GLY A 337 -15.39 18.37 -5.55
CA GLY A 337 -15.70 17.56 -4.38
C GLY A 337 -15.62 18.34 -3.07
N ALA A 338 -16.63 18.15 -2.21
CA ALA A 338 -16.54 18.58 -0.82
C ALA A 338 -15.59 17.67 -0.04
N GLU A 339 -14.93 18.22 0.98
CA GLU A 339 -14.13 17.45 1.93
C GLU A 339 -15.01 16.45 2.69
N CYS A 340 -14.59 15.18 2.77
CA CYS A 340 -15.35 14.14 3.48
C CYS A 340 -15.45 14.43 4.98
N GLY A 341 -16.43 13.82 5.67
CA GLY A 341 -16.64 14.00 7.10
C GLY A 341 -15.40 13.73 7.96
N LEU A 342 -14.70 12.63 7.71
CA LEU A 342 -13.49 12.27 8.47
C LEU A 342 -12.33 13.26 8.26
N ALA A 343 -12.17 13.81 7.05
CA ALA A 343 -11.16 14.83 6.77
C ALA A 343 -11.54 16.17 7.43
N ARG A 344 -12.82 16.57 7.38
CA ARG A 344 -13.31 17.75 8.13
C ARG A 344 -13.10 17.62 9.64
N GLN A 345 -13.27 16.42 10.19
CA GLN A 345 -12.96 16.15 11.60
C GLN A 345 -11.48 16.37 11.89
N VAL A 346 -10.58 15.90 11.02
CA VAL A 346 -9.14 16.15 11.14
C VAL A 346 -8.83 17.64 11.07
N SER A 347 -9.41 18.36 10.11
CA SER A 347 -9.27 19.82 9.99
C SER A 347 -9.67 20.55 11.28
N ALA A 348 -10.76 20.14 11.94
CA ALA A 348 -11.16 20.68 13.23
C ALA A 348 -10.16 20.36 14.37
N GLU A 349 -9.61 19.14 14.40
CA GLU A 349 -8.56 18.76 15.38
C GLU A 349 -7.25 19.52 15.14
N VAL A 350 -6.85 19.75 13.88
CA VAL A 350 -5.69 20.58 13.52
C VAL A 350 -5.83 21.98 14.12
N GLU A 351 -7.00 22.60 13.98
CA GLU A 351 -7.24 23.92 14.57
C GLU A 351 -7.13 23.92 16.10
N LYS A 352 -7.66 22.88 16.77
CA LYS A 352 -7.49 22.69 18.22
C LYS A 352 -6.01 22.65 18.59
N TRP A 353 -5.21 21.83 17.90
CA TRP A 353 -3.77 21.71 18.15
C TRP A 353 -3.00 23.01 17.89
N ILE A 354 -3.35 23.75 16.82
CA ILE A 354 -2.76 25.07 16.55
C ILE A 354 -3.09 26.05 17.67
N ARG A 355 -4.32 26.04 18.21
CA ARG A 355 -4.69 26.86 19.37
C ARG A 355 -3.87 26.48 20.59
N VAL A 356 -3.76 25.20 20.93
CA VAL A 356 -2.93 24.71 22.04
C VAL A 356 -1.49 25.14 21.89
N ASN A 357 -0.93 25.08 20.68
CA ASN A 357 0.44 25.47 20.39
C ASN A 357 0.73 26.96 20.62
N ARG A 358 -0.28 27.83 20.43
CA ARG A 358 -0.17 29.28 20.66
C ARG A 358 -0.39 29.68 22.12
N ARG A 359 -0.84 28.78 23.01
CA ARG A 359 -1.19 29.14 24.39
C ARG A 359 0.04 29.58 25.22
N PRO A 360 -0.01 30.73 25.90
CA PRO A 360 1.09 31.22 26.71
C PRO A 360 1.29 30.38 27.99
N ARG A 361 2.55 30.21 28.42
CA ARG A 361 2.96 29.39 29.57
C ARG A 361 2.34 29.78 30.93
N LYS A 362 1.77 30.98 31.08
CA LYS A 362 1.49 31.61 32.40
C LYS A 362 0.00 31.75 32.80
N ARG A 363 -0.98 31.14 32.10
CA ARG A 363 -2.38 31.26 32.53
C ARG A 363 -2.71 30.27 33.66
N LYS A 364 -2.92 30.82 34.87
CA LYS A 364 -3.38 30.15 36.11
C LYS A 364 -4.89 29.90 36.17
N ARG A 365 -5.66 30.20 35.12
CA ARG A 365 -7.09 29.90 35.09
C ARG A 365 -7.30 28.45 34.66
N ARG A 366 -8.14 27.72 35.40
CA ARG A 366 -8.75 26.44 34.98
C ARG A 366 -9.61 26.71 33.74
N GLU A 367 -8.96 26.89 32.59
CA GLU A 367 -9.64 26.74 31.29
C GLU A 367 -9.90 25.23 31.12
N ALA A 368 -11.07 24.87 30.59
CA ALA A 368 -11.39 23.48 30.30
C ALA A 368 -10.27 22.86 29.45
N GLU A 369 -9.81 21.67 29.83
CA GLU A 369 -8.88 20.90 29.00
C GLU A 369 -9.53 20.71 27.63
N GLU A 370 -8.81 20.99 26.54
CA GLU A 370 -9.36 20.71 25.22
C GLU A 370 -9.55 19.20 25.11
N VAL A 371 -10.78 18.79 24.78
CA VAL A 371 -11.11 17.39 24.54
C VAL A 371 -10.80 17.09 23.08
N PHE A 372 -9.90 16.13 22.90
CA PHE A 372 -9.47 15.64 21.59
C PHE A 372 -10.21 14.36 21.26
N GLU A 373 -10.59 14.23 19.99
CA GLU A 373 -11.28 13.03 19.51
C GLU A 373 -10.31 11.86 19.36
N LYS A 374 -10.81 10.63 19.49
CA LYS A 374 -10.05 9.44 19.09
C LYS A 374 -10.09 9.33 17.57
N LEU A 375 -8.93 9.40 16.94
CA LEU A 375 -8.80 9.37 15.48
C LEU A 375 -8.37 7.98 15.00
N LEU A 376 -8.83 7.62 13.80
CA LEU A 376 -8.37 6.43 13.07
C LEU A 376 -6.92 6.60 12.57
N PRO A 377 -6.18 5.51 12.25
CA PRO A 377 -4.81 5.61 11.73
C PRO A 377 -4.68 6.56 10.53
N ASP A 378 -5.57 6.46 9.53
CA ASP A 378 -5.55 7.34 8.36
C ASP A 378 -5.85 8.81 8.72
N GLN A 379 -6.70 9.05 9.73
CA GLN A 379 -6.96 10.41 10.25
C GLN A 379 -5.74 10.97 10.99
N LEU A 380 -5.01 10.11 11.72
CA LEU A 380 -3.75 10.50 12.37
C LEU A 380 -2.69 10.86 11.35
N ILE A 381 -2.56 10.10 10.26
CA ILE A 381 -1.63 10.44 9.17
C ILE A 381 -1.95 11.83 8.62
N LEU A 382 -3.22 12.09 8.29
CA LEU A 382 -3.65 13.39 7.76
C LEU A 382 -3.43 14.53 8.79
N LEU A 383 -3.74 14.29 10.06
CA LEU A 383 -3.49 15.25 11.14
C LEU A 383 -2.01 15.63 11.22
N LEU A 384 -1.12 14.63 11.24
CA LEU A 384 0.32 14.85 11.35
C LEU A 384 0.88 15.52 10.10
N GLU A 385 0.32 15.22 8.91
CA GLU A 385 0.67 15.88 7.65
C GLU A 385 0.35 17.38 7.68
N HIS A 386 -0.83 17.78 8.15
CA HIS A 386 -1.15 19.20 8.33
C HIS A 386 -0.32 19.88 9.43
N LEU A 387 0.02 19.15 10.50
CA LEU A 387 0.91 19.66 11.54
C LEU A 387 2.36 19.82 11.04
N LEU A 388 2.80 18.97 10.10
CA LEU A 388 4.07 19.10 9.39
C LEU A 388 4.12 20.32 8.49
N GLU A 389 3.02 20.99 8.18
CA GLU A 389 3.06 22.29 7.47
C GLU A 389 3.33 23.47 8.43
N GLN A 390 3.15 23.27 9.73
CA GLN A 390 3.35 24.33 10.72
C GLN A 390 4.83 24.70 10.84
N LYS A 391 5.12 26.01 10.88
CA LYS A 391 6.50 26.51 11.03
C LYS A 391 7.13 26.09 12.35
N THR A 392 6.36 26.16 13.44
CA THR A 392 6.85 25.84 14.79
C THR A 392 5.78 25.12 15.60
N LEU A 393 6.17 24.00 16.21
CA LEU A 393 5.41 23.33 17.27
C LEU A 393 6.23 23.32 18.55
N THR A 394 5.62 23.67 19.68
CA THR A 394 6.32 23.69 20.97
C THR A 394 6.51 22.28 21.50
N ALA A 395 7.58 22.07 22.26
CA ALA A 395 7.84 20.80 22.95
C ALA A 395 6.70 20.37 23.90
N ARG A 396 5.86 21.31 24.38
CA ARG A 396 4.66 20.98 25.17
C ARG A 396 3.58 20.39 24.28
N THR A 397 3.33 21.01 23.13
CA THR A 397 2.35 20.52 22.13
C THR A 397 2.72 19.12 21.66
N LEU A 398 3.99 18.90 21.29
CA LEU A 398 4.48 17.60 20.83
C LEU A 398 4.34 16.53 21.92
N HIS A 399 4.65 16.85 23.18
CA HIS A 399 4.43 15.93 24.29
C HIS A 399 2.94 15.61 24.52
N SER A 400 2.06 16.61 24.39
CA SER A 400 0.61 16.39 24.49
C SER A 400 0.10 15.53 23.33
N LEU A 401 0.56 15.76 22.09
CA LEU A 401 0.23 14.95 20.92
C LEU A 401 0.61 13.48 21.11
N GLU A 402 1.87 13.25 21.50
CA GLU A 402 2.42 11.93 21.81
C GLU A 402 1.53 11.17 22.81
N LYS A 403 1.16 11.84 23.91
CA LYS A 403 0.34 11.24 24.96
C LYS A 403 -1.12 11.00 24.53
N THR A 404 -1.73 11.94 23.80
CA THR A 404 -3.14 11.84 23.39
C THR A 404 -3.37 10.68 22.43
N TYR A 405 -2.47 10.48 21.47
CA TYR A 405 -2.66 9.50 20.40
C TYR A 405 -1.75 8.27 20.52
N HIS A 406 -0.93 8.18 21.57
CA HIS A 406 0.01 7.07 21.77
C HIS A 406 0.88 6.84 20.51
N LEU A 407 1.39 7.93 19.93
CA LEU A 407 2.05 7.92 18.61
C LEU A 407 3.16 6.86 18.49
N PRO A 408 4.03 6.63 19.50
CA PRO A 408 5.08 5.61 19.40
C PRO A 408 4.58 4.15 19.33
N GLN A 409 3.30 3.89 19.60
CA GLN A 409 2.68 2.56 19.56
C GLN A 409 1.78 2.34 18.32
N GLN A 410 1.62 3.35 17.47
CA GLN A 410 0.76 3.27 16.29
C GLN A 410 1.41 2.48 15.14
N ASP A 411 0.66 2.28 14.07
CA ASP A 411 1.14 1.66 12.83
C ASP A 411 2.36 2.40 12.27
N ALA A 412 3.18 1.69 11.49
CA ALA A 412 4.44 2.21 11.00
C ALA A 412 4.31 3.50 10.17
N GLU A 413 3.22 3.68 9.41
CA GLU A 413 2.95 4.92 8.66
C GLU A 413 2.71 6.13 9.59
N VAL A 414 2.00 5.94 10.71
CA VAL A 414 1.76 7.00 11.71
C VAL A 414 3.05 7.33 12.45
N ARG A 415 3.82 6.30 12.81
CA ARG A 415 5.13 6.46 13.48
C ARG A 415 6.14 7.19 12.60
N HIS A 416 6.13 6.95 11.30
CA HIS A 416 6.95 7.70 10.34
C HIS A 416 6.62 9.21 10.40
N ARG A 417 5.33 9.58 10.26
CA ARG A 417 4.88 10.98 10.34
C ARG A 417 5.20 11.63 11.68
N TRP A 418 5.14 10.87 12.77
CA TRP A 418 5.59 11.31 14.09
C TRP A 418 7.09 11.59 14.12
N CYS A 419 7.91 10.71 13.56
CA CYS A 419 9.36 10.91 13.46
C CYS A 419 9.71 12.16 12.64
N GLU A 420 9.01 12.42 11.52
CA GLU A 420 9.18 13.65 10.73
C GLU A 420 8.94 14.90 11.60
N LEU A 421 7.89 14.92 12.43
CA LEU A 421 7.63 16.05 13.34
C LEU A 421 8.72 16.22 14.40
N ILE A 422 9.23 15.10 14.95
CA ILE A 422 10.32 15.11 15.93
C ILE A 422 11.57 15.75 15.31
N VAL A 423 11.91 15.34 14.08
CA VAL A 423 13.08 15.84 13.35
C VAL A 423 12.89 17.31 12.99
N LYS A 424 11.78 17.66 12.34
CA LYS A 424 11.46 19.03 11.92
C LYS A 424 11.51 20.03 13.07
N HIS A 425 10.95 19.67 14.23
CA HIS A 425 10.85 20.57 15.38
C HIS A 425 11.94 20.36 16.45
N LYS A 426 12.97 19.57 16.14
CA LYS A 426 14.12 19.30 17.03
C LYS A 426 13.69 18.84 18.43
N TYR A 427 12.69 17.97 18.49
CA TYR A 427 12.13 17.49 19.76
C TYR A 427 13.00 16.40 20.40
N THR A 428 14.13 16.83 20.96
CA THR A 428 15.18 15.96 21.52
C THR A 428 14.72 14.89 22.52
N LYS A 429 13.61 15.11 23.23
CA LYS A 429 13.06 14.14 24.19
C LYS A 429 12.59 12.84 23.53
N ALA A 430 12.18 12.91 22.27
CA ALA A 430 11.65 11.78 21.52
C ALA A 430 12.60 11.27 20.42
N TYR A 431 13.89 11.64 20.45
CA TYR A 431 14.86 11.08 19.49
C TYR A 431 15.01 9.55 19.60
N LYS A 432 14.71 8.98 20.77
CA LYS A 432 14.62 7.52 20.92
C LYS A 432 13.55 6.88 20.04
N ASP A 433 12.48 7.60 19.69
CA ASP A 433 11.45 7.09 18.79
C ASP A 433 11.95 7.03 17.35
N VAL A 434 12.71 8.06 16.93
CA VAL A 434 13.40 8.09 15.63
C VAL A 434 14.42 6.95 15.55
N GLU A 435 15.24 6.78 16.59
CA GLU A 435 16.21 5.68 16.66
C GLU A 435 15.54 4.31 16.56
N ARG A 436 14.43 4.13 17.27
CA ARG A 436 13.65 2.89 17.25
C ARG A 436 13.09 2.63 15.86
N PHE A 437 12.45 3.63 15.24
CA PHE A 437 11.90 3.51 13.89
C PHE A 437 12.98 3.11 12.86
N LEU A 438 14.14 3.78 12.91
CA LEU A 438 15.27 3.48 12.02
C LEU A 438 15.93 2.12 12.27
N GLN A 439 15.71 1.51 13.44
CA GLN A 439 16.28 0.20 13.78
C GLN A 439 15.29 -0.95 13.62
N GLU A 440 14.00 -0.72 13.82
CA GLU A 440 12.98 -1.77 13.89
C GLU A 440 12.14 -1.86 12.62
N ASP A 441 11.85 -0.73 11.96
CA ASP A 441 10.95 -0.68 10.80
C ASP A 441 11.69 -0.57 9.46
N GLN A 442 12.92 -0.08 9.50
CA GLN A 442 13.86 -0.09 8.39
C GLN A 442 14.58 -1.43 8.23
N VAL A 443 14.85 -2.09 9.37
CA VAL A 443 15.90 -3.10 9.49
C VAL A 443 15.41 -4.28 10.32
N GLY A 444 15.44 -5.47 9.72
CA GLY A 444 15.11 -6.73 10.37
C GLY A 444 16.23 -7.16 11.30
N ARG A 445 16.01 -7.03 12.61
CA ARG A 445 16.92 -7.54 13.65
C ARG A 445 16.95 -9.09 13.59
N TRP A 446 17.84 -9.68 12.79
CA TRP A 446 18.21 -11.10 12.91
C TRP A 446 19.39 -11.26 13.86
N VAL A 447 19.19 -12.04 14.92
CA VAL A 447 20.28 -12.52 15.76
C VAL A 447 21.07 -13.55 14.96
N HIS A 448 22.16 -13.13 14.30
CA HIS A 448 23.46 -13.81 14.31
C HIS A 448 24.50 -13.02 13.47
N LYS A 449 25.59 -12.59 14.14
CA LYS A 449 26.80 -11.96 13.59
C LYS A 449 27.43 -12.80 12.46
N GLN A 450 27.93 -12.17 11.38
CA GLN A 450 29.29 -12.36 10.83
C GLN A 450 29.68 -11.22 9.85
N HIS A 451 30.96 -10.82 9.89
CA HIS A 451 31.58 -9.61 9.30
C HIS A 451 32.05 -9.75 7.83
N GLY A 452 32.22 -8.61 7.13
CA GLY A 452 33.25 -8.45 6.08
C GLY A 452 32.98 -7.36 5.02
N PRO A 453 33.90 -6.37 4.78
CA PRO A 453 33.64 -5.21 3.91
C PRO A 453 34.29 -5.30 2.50
N ARG A 454 33.80 -4.49 1.53
CA ARG A 454 34.56 -3.87 0.42
C ARG A 454 33.74 -2.86 -0.41
N THR A 455 34.46 -1.97 -1.10
CA THR A 455 34.19 -0.56 -1.46
C THR A 455 33.87 -0.26 -2.95
N CYS A 456 33.57 1.03 -3.22
CA CYS A 456 33.46 1.81 -4.49
C CYS A 456 32.05 1.84 -5.10
N GLY A 457 31.40 2.97 -5.43
CA GLY A 457 31.76 4.39 -5.55
C GLY A 457 31.37 4.89 -6.95
N HIS A 458 30.41 5.82 -7.08
CA HIS A 458 30.30 6.85 -8.15
C HIS A 458 29.06 7.75 -7.95
N ASP A 459 29.26 9.06 -8.14
CA ASP A 459 28.29 10.17 -8.15
C ASP A 459 26.98 9.87 -8.89
N LEU A 460 25.85 10.32 -8.35
CA LEU A 460 24.73 10.94 -9.08
C LEU A 460 23.76 11.67 -8.12
N SER A 461 23.26 12.82 -8.55
CA SER A 461 22.36 13.72 -7.82
C SER A 461 21.04 13.07 -7.36
N LEU A 462 20.69 13.29 -6.09
CA LEU A 462 19.49 12.84 -5.39
C LEU A 462 18.17 13.20 -6.11
N PRO A 463 17.27 12.23 -6.36
CA PRO A 463 15.87 12.52 -6.63
C PRO A 463 15.05 12.56 -5.34
N SER A 464 14.23 13.60 -5.20
CA SER A 464 13.27 13.84 -4.10
C SER A 464 12.07 12.86 -4.10
N SER A 465 12.16 11.71 -4.79
CA SER A 465 11.07 10.77 -5.04
C SER A 465 11.00 9.59 -4.05
N LEU A 466 11.74 9.62 -2.94
CA LEU A 466 11.81 8.54 -1.95
C LEU A 466 10.64 8.52 -0.93
N ARG A 467 9.42 8.90 -1.34
CA ARG A 467 8.23 8.77 -0.48
C ARG A 467 7.46 7.48 -0.78
N LEU A 468 8.15 6.35 -0.89
CA LEU A 468 7.54 5.10 -1.33
C LEU A 468 6.85 4.30 -0.22
N CYS A 469 5.89 3.49 -0.70
CA CYS A 469 5.02 2.49 -0.06
C CYS A 469 5.77 1.37 0.71
N ALA A 470 7.09 1.48 0.87
CA ALA A 470 7.91 0.53 1.62
C ALA A 470 8.54 1.27 2.79
N LEU A 471 8.50 0.67 3.99
CA LEU A 471 9.10 1.29 5.18
C LEU A 471 10.59 1.59 5.01
N GLN A 472 11.30 0.86 4.13
CA GLN A 472 12.66 1.17 3.73
C GLN A 472 12.80 2.55 3.09
N ALA A 473 11.89 2.95 2.21
CA ALA A 473 11.91 4.31 1.64
C ALA A 473 11.65 5.38 2.71
N MET A 474 10.73 5.11 3.65
CA MET A 474 10.38 6.03 4.74
C MET A 474 11.57 6.39 5.63
N GLY A 475 12.40 5.43 6.03
CA GLY A 475 13.57 5.74 6.85
C GLY A 475 14.81 6.18 6.06
N VAL A 476 14.98 5.81 4.78
CA VAL A 476 15.97 6.48 3.91
C VAL A 476 15.64 7.97 3.80
N TYR A 477 14.36 8.31 3.61
CA TYR A 477 13.88 9.68 3.67
C TYR A 477 14.20 10.35 5.02
N LEU A 478 13.93 9.66 6.13
CA LEU A 478 14.21 10.16 7.48
C LEU A 478 15.71 10.39 7.75
N TYR A 479 16.60 9.57 7.19
CA TYR A 479 18.05 9.82 7.20
C TYR A 479 18.37 11.14 6.50
N GLY A 480 17.78 11.39 5.33
CA GLY A 480 17.88 12.68 4.64
C GLY A 480 17.44 13.85 5.52
N GLU A 481 16.25 13.78 6.12
CA GLU A 481 15.72 14.82 7.01
C GLU A 481 16.61 15.09 8.24
N LEU A 482 17.20 14.04 8.83
CA LEU A 482 18.16 14.17 9.94
C LEU A 482 19.44 14.90 9.54
N MET A 483 19.84 14.82 8.28
CA MET A 483 21.05 15.44 7.76
C MET A 483 20.81 16.88 7.25
N LEU A 484 19.65 17.16 6.66
CA LEU A 484 19.28 18.47 6.07
C LEU A 484 19.36 19.64 7.05
N GLY A 485 19.05 19.41 8.33
CA GLY A 485 18.96 20.47 9.34
C GLY A 485 20.29 20.93 9.95
N GLU A 486 21.41 20.31 9.54
CA GLU A 486 22.77 20.52 10.09
C GLU A 486 22.85 20.50 11.64
N ASP A 487 21.93 19.78 12.29
CA ASP A 487 21.88 19.69 13.74
C ASP A 487 22.79 18.58 14.24
N ALA A 488 23.83 18.92 15.01
CA ALA A 488 24.84 17.97 15.47
C ALA A 488 24.25 16.75 16.21
N ARG A 489 23.13 16.91 16.93
CA ARG A 489 22.48 15.79 17.62
C ARG A 489 21.74 14.87 16.64
N GLN A 490 21.08 15.44 15.64
CA GLN A 490 20.37 14.67 14.61
C GLN A 490 21.35 13.91 13.72
N GLN A 491 22.46 14.54 13.30
CA GLN A 491 23.53 13.88 12.55
C GLN A 491 24.18 12.75 13.36
N GLN A 492 24.34 12.93 14.68
CA GLN A 492 24.85 11.86 15.55
C GLN A 492 23.86 10.69 15.66
N VAL A 493 22.56 10.97 15.77
CA VAL A 493 21.51 9.94 15.75
C VAL A 493 21.57 9.15 14.44
N ALA A 494 21.62 9.85 13.30
CA ALA A 494 21.70 9.25 11.98
C ALA A 494 22.93 8.34 11.85
N ARG A 495 24.14 8.85 12.10
CA ARG A 495 25.38 8.07 12.00
C ARG A 495 25.37 6.84 12.92
N ARG A 496 24.91 6.99 14.16
CA ARG A 496 24.86 5.87 15.11
C ARG A 496 23.85 4.80 14.68
N CYS A 497 22.66 5.20 14.22
CA CYS A 497 21.67 4.25 13.70
C CYS A 497 22.21 3.52 12.48
N PHE A 498 22.78 4.24 11.52
CA PHE A 498 23.34 3.64 10.31
C PHE A 498 24.47 2.65 10.61
N GLU A 499 25.38 2.98 11.52
CA GLU A 499 26.44 2.04 11.93
C GLU A 499 25.89 0.74 12.53
N LEU A 500 24.74 0.80 13.24
CA LEU A 500 24.09 -0.38 13.79
C LEU A 500 23.34 -1.20 12.74
N THR A 501 22.89 -0.57 11.65
CA THR A 501 21.93 -1.17 10.73
C THR A 501 22.46 -1.44 9.32
N LYS A 502 23.55 -0.81 8.89
CA LYS A 502 24.06 -0.85 7.51
C LYS A 502 24.26 -2.25 6.94
N GLU A 503 24.66 -3.22 7.76
CA GLU A 503 24.87 -4.62 7.31
C GLU A 503 23.56 -5.36 7.04
N GLN A 504 22.45 -4.86 7.57
CA GLN A 504 21.12 -5.47 7.46
C GLN A 504 20.21 -4.72 6.47
N MET A 505 20.62 -3.55 6.00
CA MET A 505 19.88 -2.79 4.98
C MET A 505 20.03 -3.45 3.61
N ASP A 506 19.05 -3.25 2.73
CA ASP A 506 19.26 -3.53 1.31
C ASP A 506 20.45 -2.71 0.80
N ARG A 507 21.26 -3.32 -0.09
CA ARG A 507 22.51 -2.73 -0.55
C ARG A 507 22.30 -1.36 -1.18
N SER A 508 21.27 -1.19 -2.01
CA SER A 508 20.99 0.09 -2.66
C SER A 508 20.61 1.17 -1.64
N SER A 509 19.80 0.81 -0.64
CA SER A 509 19.41 1.71 0.44
C SER A 509 20.60 2.08 1.33
N ALA A 510 21.50 1.12 1.61
CA ALA A 510 22.70 1.36 2.40
C ALA A 510 23.69 2.30 1.68
N GLU A 511 23.86 2.13 0.37
CA GLU A 511 24.69 3.01 -0.47
C GLU A 511 24.14 4.44 -0.47
N VAL A 512 22.84 4.62 -0.71
CA VAL A 512 22.18 5.94 -0.68
C VAL A 512 22.33 6.62 0.69
N VAL A 513 22.09 5.90 1.79
CA VAL A 513 22.23 6.47 3.14
C VAL A 513 23.69 6.77 3.47
N ALA A 514 24.63 5.92 3.05
CA ALA A 514 26.06 6.20 3.24
C ALA A 514 26.45 7.53 2.58
N GLU A 515 25.99 7.77 1.35
CA GLU A 515 26.24 9.02 0.62
C GLU A 515 25.63 10.24 1.32
N MET A 516 24.45 10.12 1.92
CA MET A 516 23.83 11.20 2.71
C MET A 516 24.60 11.55 3.99
N LEU A 517 25.37 10.61 4.54
CA LEU A 517 26.07 10.76 5.82
C LEU A 517 27.51 11.29 5.71
N LEU A 518 28.07 11.26 4.49
CA LEU A 518 29.35 11.89 4.12
C LEU A 518 29.23 13.42 4.20
#